data_AF-A0AAD6F9J4-F1
#
_entry.id   AF-A0AAD6F9J4-F1
#
_cell.length_a   1.000
_cell.length_b   1.000
_cell.length_c   1.000
_cell.angle_alpha   90.00
_cell.angle_beta   90.00
_cell.angle_gamma   90.00
#
_symmetry.space_group_name_H-M   'P 1'
#
loop_
_entity.id
_entity.type
_entity.pdbx_description
1 polymer ?
#
loop_
_entity_poly.entity_id
_entity_poly.type
_entity_poly.pdbx_seq_one_letter_code
_entity_poly.pdbx_strand_id
1 'polypeptide(L)'
;MICDFDVYQGSVNGIRAKSELGLSGDVVMKLASTLPEEEKSLKKKGRGSFDIRVETNHNICAVECYDSRAVTLVSSFAGPHPVQNIQRWDEANKTYVEVERPSIVATYNNYMGGMDLLDSFTAKYKFPMKSRRWYVYIF
;
A
#
# COMPACT_ATOMS: atom_id res chain seq x y z
N MET A 1 16.91 6.57 -6.88
CA MET A 1 15.47 6.86 -7.09
C MET A 1 14.74 6.19 -5.93
N ILE A 2 14.36 6.97 -4.93
CA ILE A 2 13.67 6.49 -3.72
C ILE A 2 12.22 6.27 -4.14
N CYS A 3 11.74 5.03 -4.03
CA CYS A 3 10.34 4.69 -4.30
C CYS A 3 9.59 4.75 -2.97
N ASP A 4 9.03 5.92 -2.66
CA ASP A 4 8.18 6.08 -1.47
C ASP A 4 6.80 5.47 -1.78
N PHE A 5 6.51 4.34 -1.14
CA PHE A 5 5.16 3.78 -1.09
C PHE A 5 4.55 4.15 0.26
N ASP A 6 3.68 5.16 0.27
CA ASP A 6 2.86 5.42 1.43
C ASP A 6 1.66 4.48 1.44
N VAL A 7 1.68 3.55 2.40
CA VAL A 7 0.58 2.60 2.63
C VAL A 7 -0.36 3.23 3.63
N TYR A 8 -1.48 3.76 3.15
CA TYR A 8 -2.51 4.32 4.01
C TYR A 8 -3.43 3.21 4.52
N GLN A 9 -3.15 2.71 5.72
CA GLN A 9 -4.10 1.97 6.56
C GLN A 9 -4.52 2.87 7.72
N GLY A 10 -5.41 3.83 7.49
CA GLY A 10 -5.83 4.77 8.54
C GLY A 10 -7.21 5.39 8.31
N SER A 11 -7.98 5.57 9.39
CA SER A 11 -9.31 6.20 9.39
C SER A 11 -9.25 7.69 8.98
N VAL A 12 -10.28 8.14 8.25
CA VAL A 12 -10.35 9.38 7.45
C VAL A 12 -10.29 10.70 8.25
N ASN A 13 -10.20 10.63 9.57
CA ASN A 13 -10.39 11.80 10.43
C ASN A 13 -9.06 12.34 10.99
N GLY A 14 -8.44 13.27 10.27
CA GLY A 14 -7.34 14.07 10.82
C GLY A 14 -6.49 14.78 9.76
N ILE A 15 -6.88 15.99 9.38
CA ILE A 15 -6.09 16.87 8.51
C ILE A 15 -4.83 17.30 9.26
N ARG A 16 -3.63 16.97 8.75
CA ARG A 16 -2.37 17.52 9.26
C ARG A 16 -1.31 17.72 8.16
N ALA A 17 -0.81 18.95 8.14
CA ALA A 17 0.41 19.54 7.57
C ALA A 17 0.91 19.09 6.17
N LYS A 18 1.12 20.08 5.30
CA LYS A 18 1.72 19.97 3.96
C LYS A 18 3.14 19.41 4.03
N SER A 19 3.41 18.39 3.23
CA SER A 19 4.75 17.83 2.98
C SER A 19 5.42 18.53 1.79
N GLU A 20 6.74 18.71 1.86
CA GLU A 20 7.55 19.42 0.84
C GLU A 20 7.68 18.66 -0.49
N LEU A 21 7.29 17.38 -0.53
CA LEU A 21 7.39 16.50 -1.70
C LEU A 21 6.12 16.47 -2.58
N GLY A 22 5.13 17.34 -2.32
CA GLY A 22 3.93 17.48 -3.14
C GLY A 22 2.89 16.36 -2.98
N LEU A 23 3.22 15.28 -2.28
CA LEU A 23 2.29 14.26 -1.80
C LEU A 23 1.74 14.68 -0.43
N SER A 24 0.96 15.77 -0.40
CA SER A 24 0.28 16.17 0.84
C SER A 24 -0.78 15.13 1.18
N GLY A 25 -0.86 14.70 2.43
CA GLY A 25 -1.87 13.73 2.88
C GLY A 25 -3.29 14.10 2.44
N ASP A 26 -3.60 15.40 2.34
CA ASP A 26 -4.87 15.91 1.80
C ASP A 26 -5.17 15.47 0.35
N VAL A 27 -4.17 15.42 -0.54
CA VAL A 27 -4.34 14.99 -1.94
C VAL A 27 -4.63 13.49 -1.97
N VAL A 28 -3.87 12.72 -1.19
CA VAL A 28 -4.06 11.27 -1.05
C VAL A 28 -5.44 10.95 -0.47
N MET A 29 -5.84 11.64 0.59
CA MET A 29 -7.15 11.47 1.23
C MET A 29 -8.30 11.92 0.33
N LYS A 30 -8.11 12.98 -0.47
CA LYS A 30 -9.10 13.40 -1.46
C LYS A 30 -9.24 12.39 -2.59
N LEU A 31 -8.15 11.83 -3.09
CA LEU A 31 -8.18 10.76 -4.08
C LEU A 31 -8.85 9.50 -3.52
N ALA A 32 -8.46 9.07 -2.32
CA ALA A 32 -9.03 7.92 -1.62
C ALA A 32 -10.52 8.08 -1.32
N SER A 33 -10.97 9.28 -0.92
CA SER A 33 -12.39 9.56 -0.68
C SER A 33 -13.22 9.71 -1.95
N THR A 34 -12.58 9.98 -3.10
CA THR A 34 -13.24 10.00 -4.41
C THR A 34 -13.25 8.65 -5.12
N LEU A 35 -12.59 7.62 -4.57
CA LEU A 35 -12.70 6.26 -5.10
C LEU A 35 -14.15 5.79 -4.89
N PRO A 36 -14.90 5.52 -5.98
CA PRO A 36 -16.34 5.27 -5.93
C PRO A 36 -16.73 3.95 -5.25
N GLU A 37 -15.80 3.02 -5.09
CA GLU A 37 -16.14 1.65 -4.69
C GLU A 37 -15.80 1.37 -3.24
N GLU A 38 -16.71 1.72 -2.33
CA GLU A 38 -16.65 1.26 -0.94
C GLU A 38 -16.31 -0.24 -0.89
N GLU A 39 -15.52 -0.68 0.08
CA GLU A 39 -15.11 -2.09 0.27
C GLU A 39 -16.25 -3.11 0.04
N LYS A 40 -17.48 -2.74 0.40
CA LYS A 40 -18.71 -3.55 0.21
C LYS A 40 -19.04 -3.84 -1.26
N SER A 41 -18.75 -2.91 -2.16
CA SER A 41 -19.01 -3.02 -3.60
C SER A 41 -17.94 -3.85 -4.30
N LEU A 42 -16.65 -3.63 -3.99
CA LEU A 42 -15.55 -4.47 -4.46
C LEU A 42 -15.72 -5.93 -3.98
N LYS A 43 -16.13 -6.11 -2.72
CA LYS A 43 -16.44 -7.44 -2.19
C LYS A 43 -17.52 -8.18 -2.99
N LYS A 44 -18.49 -7.47 -3.58
CA LYS A 44 -19.51 -8.08 -4.46
C LYS A 44 -18.97 -8.44 -5.83
N LYS A 45 -18.03 -7.66 -6.37
CA LYS A 45 -17.38 -7.94 -7.65
C LYS A 45 -16.45 -9.14 -7.58
N GLY A 46 -15.94 -9.44 -6.40
CA GLY A 46 -15.18 -10.65 -6.11
C GLY A 46 -13.68 -10.38 -6.01
N ARG A 47 -12.95 -11.43 -5.67
CA ARG A 47 -11.51 -11.39 -5.43
C ARG A 47 -10.75 -11.00 -6.70
N GLY A 48 -9.87 -10.00 -6.61
CA GLY A 48 -9.15 -9.44 -7.76
C GLY A 48 -9.79 -8.21 -8.39
N SER A 49 -10.98 -7.80 -7.93
CA SER A 49 -11.56 -6.55 -8.40
C SER A 49 -10.72 -5.37 -7.92
N PHE A 50 -10.49 -4.41 -8.81
CA PHE A 50 -9.81 -3.17 -8.47
C PHE A 50 -10.51 -1.97 -9.11
N ASP A 51 -10.35 -0.82 -8.47
CA ASP A 51 -10.78 0.48 -8.97
C ASP A 51 -9.59 1.44 -9.00
N ILE A 52 -9.61 2.38 -9.95
CA ILE A 52 -8.47 3.24 -10.27
C ILE A 52 -8.94 4.69 -10.38
N ARG A 53 -8.20 5.58 -9.73
CA ARG A 53 -8.31 7.02 -9.93
C ARG A 53 -6.96 7.62 -10.25
N VAL A 54 -6.89 8.35 -11.36
CA VAL A 54 -5.68 9.08 -11.76
C VAL A 54 -5.95 10.57 -11.67
N GLU A 55 -5.07 11.31 -11.00
CA GLU A 55 -5.04 12.76 -10.99
C GLU A 55 -4.04 13.28 -12.02
N THR A 56 -4.54 13.99 -13.03
CA THR A 56 -3.72 14.51 -14.14
C THR A 56 -2.78 15.64 -13.72
N ASN A 57 -3.11 16.41 -12.68
CA ASN A 57 -2.32 17.58 -12.28
C ASN A 57 -0.96 17.20 -11.68
N HIS A 58 -0.93 16.11 -10.92
CA HIS A 58 0.26 15.65 -10.19
C HIS A 58 0.78 14.29 -10.69
N ASN A 59 0.15 13.73 -11.74
CA ASN A 59 0.40 12.39 -12.25
C ASN A 59 0.36 11.31 -11.15
N ILE A 60 -0.57 11.44 -10.22
CA ILE A 60 -0.75 10.50 -9.11
C ILE A 60 -1.82 9.48 -9.50
N CYS A 61 -1.55 8.21 -9.24
CA CYS A 61 -2.49 7.12 -9.39
C CYS A 61 -2.83 6.53 -8.01
N ALA A 62 -4.12 6.47 -7.70
CA ALA A 62 -4.67 5.72 -6.60
C ALA A 62 -5.36 4.46 -7.14
N VAL A 63 -5.09 3.32 -6.53
CA VAL A 63 -5.67 2.03 -6.89
C VAL A 63 -6.18 1.35 -5.64
N GLU A 64 -7.46 1.01 -5.61
CA GLU A 64 -8.04 0.18 -4.57
C GLU A 64 -8.21 -1.23 -5.10
N CYS A 65 -7.59 -2.21 -4.47
CA CYS A 65 -7.70 -3.62 -4.87
C CYS A 65 -8.32 -4.46 -3.75
N TYR A 66 -9.20 -5.38 -4.12
CA TYR A 66 -9.85 -6.28 -3.18
C TYR A 66 -9.32 -7.70 -3.34
N ASP A 67 -8.69 -8.22 -2.28
CA ASP A 67 -8.28 -9.64 -2.20
C ASP A 67 -9.09 -10.35 -1.09
N SER A 68 -8.61 -10.29 0.15
CA SER A 68 -9.34 -10.66 1.36
C SER A 68 -9.96 -9.44 2.07
N ARG A 69 -9.28 -8.30 1.94
CA ARG A 69 -9.68 -6.96 2.39
C ARG A 69 -9.36 -5.97 1.28
N ALA A 70 -10.07 -4.84 1.27
CA ALA A 70 -9.71 -3.73 0.40
C ALA A 70 -8.37 -3.12 0.84
N VAL A 71 -7.48 -2.87 -0.12
CA VAL A 71 -6.20 -2.20 0.07
C VAL A 71 -6.12 -1.05 -0.92
N THR A 72 -5.95 0.16 -0.41
CA THR A 72 -5.73 1.36 -1.21
C THR A 72 -4.23 1.62 -1.32
N LEU A 73 -3.72 1.67 -2.54
CA LEU A 73 -2.35 2.02 -2.86
C LEU A 73 -2.33 3.32 -3.65
N VAL A 74 -1.41 4.22 -3.32
CA VAL A 74 -1.22 5.47 -4.03
C VAL A 74 0.23 5.58 -4.47
N SER A 75 0.44 5.96 -5.73
CA SER A 75 1.77 6.11 -6.29
C SER A 75 1.79 7.19 -7.37
N SER A 76 2.87 7.96 -7.42
CA SER A 76 3.16 8.92 -8.49
C SER A 76 3.94 8.31 -9.66
N PHE A 77 4.37 7.05 -9.56
CA PHE A 77 5.24 6.41 -10.56
C PHE A 77 4.73 5.05 -11.03
N ALA A 78 3.98 4.34 -10.19
CA ALA A 78 3.42 3.03 -10.51
C ALA A 78 1.94 3.14 -10.84
N GLY A 79 1.58 2.68 -12.03
CA GLY A 79 0.19 2.61 -12.49
C GLY A 79 -0.43 1.22 -12.31
N PRO A 80 -1.70 1.06 -12.70
CA PRO A 80 -2.39 -0.23 -12.64
C PRO A 80 -2.01 -1.17 -13.78
N HIS A 81 -1.62 -0.63 -14.94
CA HIS A 81 -1.22 -1.40 -16.11
C HIS A 81 0.31 -1.61 -16.12
N PRO A 82 0.80 -2.79 -16.55
CA PRO A 82 0.04 -3.95 -17.04
C PRO A 82 -0.61 -4.74 -15.91
N VAL A 83 -1.86 -5.17 -16.12
CA VAL A 83 -2.55 -6.11 -15.21
C VAL A 83 -1.95 -7.49 -15.42
N GLN A 84 -1.60 -8.17 -14.34
CA GLN A 84 -0.99 -9.49 -14.33
C GLN A 84 -1.92 -10.49 -13.66
N ASN A 85 -2.10 -11.67 -14.24
CA ASN A 85 -2.84 -12.73 -13.60
C ASN A 85 -1.93 -13.55 -12.69
N ILE A 86 -2.38 -13.81 -11.47
CA ILE A 86 -1.62 -14.57 -10.48
C ILE A 86 -2.50 -15.61 -9.84
N GLN A 87 -1.93 -16.79 -9.61
CA GLN A 87 -2.60 -17.84 -8.86
C GLN A 87 -2.53 -17.54 -7.36
N ARG A 88 -3.70 -17.47 -6.73
CA ARG A 88 -3.84 -17.31 -5.29
C ARG A 88 -4.56 -18.51 -4.72
N TRP A 89 -4.09 -18.98 -3.57
CA TRP A 89 -4.80 -19.99 -2.81
C TRP A 89 -6.08 -19.38 -2.25
N ASP A 90 -7.21 -20.03 -2.53
CA ASP A 90 -8.48 -19.73 -1.89
C ASP A 90 -8.75 -20.77 -0.80
N GLU A 91 -8.79 -20.32 0.45
CA GLU A 91 -9.00 -21.19 1.61
C GLU A 91 -10.41 -21.77 1.63
N ALA A 92 -11.41 -21.02 1.14
CA ALA A 92 -12.80 -21.45 1.13
C ALA A 92 -13.03 -22.66 0.20
N ASN A 93 -12.46 -22.60 -1.00
CA ASN A 93 -12.61 -23.63 -2.02
C ASN A 93 -11.46 -24.66 -2.00
N LYS A 94 -10.39 -24.41 -1.23
CA LYS A 94 -9.15 -25.22 -1.18
C LYS A 94 -8.56 -25.46 -2.58
N THR A 95 -8.64 -24.45 -3.43
CA THR A 95 -8.16 -24.47 -4.81
C THR A 95 -7.37 -23.21 -5.12
N TYR A 96 -6.51 -23.28 -6.12
CA TYR A 96 -5.88 -22.09 -6.69
C TYR A 96 -6.86 -21.39 -7.63
N VAL A 97 -7.09 -20.11 -7.40
CA VAL A 97 -7.91 -19.24 -8.23
C VAL A 97 -6.99 -18.25 -8.95
N GLU A 98 -7.26 -18.00 -10.22
CA GLU A 98 -6.57 -16.97 -10.99
C GLU A 98 -7.20 -15.61 -10.68
N VAL A 99 -6.36 -14.69 -10.20
CA VAL A 99 -6.78 -13.37 -9.72
C VAL A 99 -6.00 -12.30 -10.48
N GLU A 100 -6.72 -11.31 -10.99
CA GLU A 100 -6.11 -10.15 -11.62
C GLU A 100 -5.39 -9.28 -10.57
N ARG A 101 -4.12 -9.00 -10.81
CA ARG A 101 -3.28 -8.13 -9.96
C ARG A 101 -2.80 -6.92 -10.77
N PRO A 102 -3.10 -5.69 -10.35
CA PRO A 102 -2.56 -4.50 -10.99
C PRO A 102 -1.05 -4.35 -10.71
N SER A 103 -0.31 -3.74 -11.64
CA SER A 103 1.15 -3.60 -11.58
C SER A 103 1.61 -2.87 -10.32
N ILE A 104 0.88 -1.85 -9.85
CA ILE A 104 1.18 -1.16 -8.59
C ILE A 104 1.32 -2.09 -7.39
N VAL A 105 0.47 -3.12 -7.28
CA VAL A 105 0.52 -4.12 -6.19
C VAL A 105 1.75 -5.01 -6.36
N ALA A 106 2.14 -5.32 -7.60
CA ALA A 106 3.37 -6.06 -7.89
C ALA A 106 4.60 -5.31 -7.39
N THR A 107 4.68 -4.03 -7.78
CA THR A 107 5.78 -3.14 -7.45
C THR A 107 5.85 -2.96 -5.94
N TYR A 108 4.72 -2.68 -5.30
CA TYR A 108 4.65 -2.59 -3.84
C TYR A 108 5.19 -3.85 -3.15
N ASN A 109 4.71 -5.04 -3.53
CA ASN A 109 5.15 -6.29 -2.91
C ASN A 109 6.65 -6.57 -3.11
N ASN A 110 7.23 -6.15 -4.25
CA ASN A 110 8.66 -6.32 -4.50
C ASN A 110 9.52 -5.45 -3.58
N TYR A 111 9.06 -4.23 -3.25
CA TYR A 111 9.81 -3.29 -2.43
C TYR A 111 9.50 -3.41 -0.93
N MET A 112 8.32 -3.91 -0.56
CA MET A 112 7.88 -4.06 0.84
C MET A 112 8.86 -4.88 1.68
N GLY A 113 9.45 -5.95 1.10
CA GLY A 113 10.40 -6.81 1.81
C GLY A 113 11.72 -6.14 2.21
N GLY A 114 12.04 -4.95 1.67
CA GLY A 114 13.27 -4.24 2.02
C GLY A 114 13.29 -3.74 3.46
N MET A 115 12.15 -3.24 3.97
CA MET A 115 12.03 -2.78 5.35
C MET A 115 12.06 -3.94 6.34
N ASP A 116 11.34 -5.03 6.06
CA ASP A 116 11.38 -6.23 6.90
C ASP A 116 12.78 -6.84 6.95
N LEU A 117 13.51 -6.82 5.82
CA LEU A 117 14.89 -7.28 5.78
C LEU A 117 15.81 -6.41 6.62
N LEU A 118 15.67 -5.08 6.52
CA LEU A 118 16.41 -4.13 7.35
C LEU A 118 16.12 -4.34 8.85
N ASP A 119 14.86 -4.51 9.23
CA ASP A 119 14.48 -4.81 10.62
C ASP A 119 15.06 -6.14 11.08
N SER A 120 15.04 -7.16 10.22
CA SER A 120 15.64 -8.47 10.52
C SER A 120 17.16 -8.37 10.76
N PHE A 121 17.88 -7.58 9.96
CA PHE A 121 19.31 -7.34 10.18
C PHE A 121 19.56 -6.49 11.42
N THR A 122 18.73 -5.48 11.64
CA THR A 122 18.79 -4.64 12.84
C THR A 122 18.60 -5.49 14.08
N ALA A 123 17.63 -6.42 14.09
CA ALA A 123 17.39 -7.34 15.19
C ALA A 123 18.53 -8.36 15.36
N LYS A 124 19.02 -8.94 14.26
CA LYS A 124 20.07 -9.98 14.29
C LYS A 124 21.43 -9.47 14.74
N TYR A 125 21.79 -8.25 14.33
CA TYR A 125 23.08 -7.63 14.63
C TYR A 125 22.98 -6.58 15.75
N LYS A 126 21.86 -6.52 16.47
CA LYS A 126 21.66 -5.59 17.59
C LYS A 126 22.64 -5.89 18.73
N PHE A 127 23.46 -4.92 19.10
CA PHE A 127 24.21 -4.98 20.36
C PHE A 127 23.26 -4.74 21.54
N PRO A 128 23.15 -5.67 22.52
CA PRO A 128 22.26 -5.49 23.66
C PRO A 128 22.88 -4.50 24.66
N MET A 129 22.64 -3.20 24.48
CA MET A 129 22.94 -2.19 25.50
C MET A 129 21.76 -2.06 26.47
N LYS A 130 21.98 -2.36 27.75
CA LYS A 130 20.97 -2.18 28.79
C LYS A 130 21.10 -0.79 29.40
N SER A 131 20.12 0.07 29.14
CA SER A 131 20.05 1.42 29.70
C SER A 131 18.65 1.74 30.20
N ARG A 132 18.54 2.53 31.27
CA ARG A 132 17.26 3.09 31.76
C ARG A 132 16.88 4.38 31.02
N ARG A 133 17.79 4.92 30.21
CA ARG A 133 17.61 6.15 29.43
C ARG A 133 17.14 5.78 28.03
N TRP A 134 15.88 6.12 27.70
CA TRP A 134 15.24 5.74 26.43
C TRP A 134 15.98 6.26 25.19
N TYR A 135 16.61 7.44 25.28
CA TYR A 135 17.31 8.06 24.16
C TYR A 135 18.56 7.29 23.71
N VAL A 136 19.11 6.41 24.57
CA VAL A 136 20.25 5.53 24.21
C VAL A 136 19.83 4.42 23.24
N TYR A 137 18.54 4.18 23.04
CA TYR A 137 18.05 3.21 22.06
C TYR A 137 17.78 3.81 20.68
N ILE A 138 17.92 5.14 20.53
CA ILE A 138 17.71 5.87 19.27
C ILE A 138 19.05 6.13 18.56
N PHE A 139 20.12 6.33 19.33
CA PHE A 139 21.48 6.60 18.84
C PHE A 139 22.37 5.37 19.07
#